data_AF-B9DPA8-F1
#
_entry.id   AF-B9DPA8-F1
#
_cell.length_a   1.000
_cell.length_b   1.000
_cell.length_c   1.000
_cell.angle_alpha   90.00
_cell.angle_beta   90.00
_cell.angle_gamma   90.00
#
_symmetry.space_group_name_H-M   'P 1'
#
loop_
_entity.id
_entity.type
_entity.pdbx_description
1 polymer ?
#
loop_
_entity_poly.entity_id
_entity_poly.type
_entity_poly.pdbx_seq_one_letter_code
_entity_poly.pdbx_strand_id
1 'polypeptide(L)'
;MPNTQKIKNYLNEKVEFINETFDDLYQNAINPNNKDISKSEIILLSEIFSTLEAVDGFVSTHDDVENLEFKSYAQEARKFYDELARLASDETKDKSHLGQEFENYLNKYEDVVAKISNL
;
A
#
# COMPACT_ATOMS: atom_id res chain seq x y z
N MET A 1 15.12 -19.00 11.69
CA MET A 1 16.46 -19.24 11.08
C MET A 1 17.00 -17.91 10.54
N PRO A 2 18.30 -17.76 10.22
CA PRO A 2 18.85 -16.50 9.72
C PRO A 2 18.15 -15.92 8.47
N ASN A 3 17.52 -16.77 7.65
CA ASN A 3 16.71 -16.34 6.51
C ASN A 3 15.36 -15.75 6.93
N THR A 4 14.66 -16.36 7.90
CA THR A 4 13.35 -15.88 8.39
C THR A 4 13.41 -14.42 8.88
N GLN A 5 14.46 -14.06 9.63
CA GLN A 5 14.62 -12.68 10.11
C GLN A 5 14.88 -11.69 8.96
N LYS A 6 15.63 -12.09 7.92
CA LYS A 6 15.87 -11.24 6.75
C LYS A 6 14.59 -11.02 5.94
N ILE A 7 13.80 -12.08 5.75
CA ILE A 7 12.51 -12.02 5.08
C ILE A 7 11.55 -11.11 5.83
N LYS A 8 11.45 -11.29 7.15
CA LYS A 8 10.65 -10.44 8.04
C LYS A 8 11.02 -8.96 7.92
N ASN A 9 12.31 -8.63 8.01
CA ASN A 9 12.77 -7.26 7.88
C ASN A 9 12.48 -6.68 6.49
N TYR A 10 12.71 -7.46 5.43
CA TYR A 10 12.43 -7.06 4.05
C TYR A 10 10.94 -6.75 3.85
N LEU A 11 10.05 -7.65 4.27
CA LEU A 11 8.60 -7.47 4.11
C LEU A 11 8.09 -6.30 4.94
N ASN A 12 8.51 -6.18 6.21
CA ASN A 12 8.12 -5.05 7.05
C ASN A 12 8.55 -3.72 6.45
N GLU A 13 9.82 -3.58 6.02
CA GLU A 13 10.31 -2.32 5.43
C GLU A 13 9.47 -1.90 4.22
N LYS A 14 9.09 -2.85 3.36
CA LYS A 14 8.31 -2.55 2.14
C LYS A 14 6.85 -2.20 2.46
N VAL A 15 6.23 -2.93 3.38
CA VAL A 15 4.84 -2.71 3.78
C VAL A 15 4.69 -1.42 4.59
N GLU A 16 5.66 -1.10 5.46
CA GLU A 16 5.74 0.17 6.18
C GLU A 16 5.90 1.35 5.21
N PHE A 17 6.82 1.26 4.25
CA PHE A 17 7.00 2.29 3.22
C PHE A 17 5.70 2.58 2.45
N ILE A 18 4.99 1.53 2.01
CA ILE A 18 3.70 1.67 1.31
C ILE A 18 2.70 2.40 2.21
N ASN A 19 2.63 2.02 3.48
CA ASN A 19 1.65 2.58 4.41
C ASN A 19 1.90 4.04 4.76
N GLU A 20 3.14 4.40 5.09
CA GLU A 20 3.51 5.80 5.35
C GLU A 20 3.20 6.68 4.14
N THR A 21 3.55 6.19 2.94
CA THR A 21 3.31 6.94 1.70
C THR A 21 1.81 7.06 1.40
N PHE A 22 1.02 6.00 1.60
CA PHE A 22 -0.43 6.06 1.43
C PHE A 22 -1.12 6.98 2.42
N ASP A 23 -0.71 6.99 3.70
CA ASP A 23 -1.27 7.90 4.69
C ASP A 23 -0.99 9.36 4.28
N ASP A 24 0.25 9.70 3.95
CA ASP A 24 0.60 11.05 3.49
C ASP A 24 -0.23 11.50 2.28
N LEU A 25 -0.36 10.62 1.27
CA LEU A 25 -1.16 10.89 0.07
C LEU A 25 -2.65 11.03 0.40
N TYR A 26 -3.17 10.19 1.28
CA TYR A 26 -4.56 10.24 1.73
C TYR A 26 -4.86 11.56 2.44
N GLN A 27 -4.05 11.93 3.44
CA GLN A 27 -4.23 13.17 4.20
C GLN A 27 -4.20 14.39 3.28
N ASN A 28 -3.30 14.40 2.30
CA ASN A 28 -3.22 15.47 1.30
C ASN A 28 -4.43 15.47 0.37
N ALA A 29 -4.92 14.31 -0.06
CA ALA A 29 -6.07 14.20 -0.94
C ALA A 29 -7.36 14.69 -0.28
N ILE A 30 -7.59 14.40 1.01
CA ILE A 30 -8.79 14.85 1.73
C ILE A 30 -8.70 16.28 2.26
N ASN A 31 -7.51 16.90 2.24
CA ASN A 31 -7.31 18.26 2.73
C ASN A 31 -8.10 19.26 1.84
N PRO A 32 -9.06 20.02 2.39
CA PRO A 32 -9.87 20.95 1.62
C PRO A 32 -9.07 22.13 1.03
N ASN A 33 -7.88 22.40 1.57
CA ASN A 33 -6.98 23.44 1.06
C ASN A 33 -6.10 22.94 -0.09
N ASN A 34 -6.03 21.64 -0.33
CA ASN A 34 -5.26 21.06 -1.40
C ASN A 34 -6.17 20.75 -2.58
N LYS A 35 -5.90 21.38 -3.73
CA LYS A 35 -6.78 21.25 -4.89
C LYS A 35 -6.53 19.97 -5.67
N ASP A 36 -5.26 19.64 -5.90
CA ASP A 36 -4.83 18.59 -6.82
C ASP A 36 -3.63 17.82 -6.25
N ILE A 37 -3.45 16.58 -6.70
CA ILE A 37 -2.26 15.78 -6.39
C ILE A 37 -1.07 16.34 -7.19
N SER A 38 -0.01 16.69 -6.48
CA SER A 38 1.21 17.29 -7.05
C SER A 38 2.04 16.27 -7.83
N LYS A 39 2.97 16.78 -8.65
CA LYS A 39 3.92 15.92 -9.39
C LYS A 39 4.75 15.03 -8.47
N SER A 40 5.14 15.53 -7.31
CA SER A 40 5.90 14.75 -6.33
C SER A 40 5.08 13.57 -5.81
N GLU A 41 3.79 13.79 -5.57
CA GLU A 41 2.88 12.74 -5.11
C GLU A 41 2.57 11.69 -6.19
N ILE A 42 2.56 12.09 -7.48
CA ILE A 42 2.49 11.14 -8.60
C ILE A 42 3.72 10.23 -8.66
N ILE A 43 4.91 10.76 -8.35
CA ILE A 43 6.14 9.96 -8.26
C ILE A 43 5.99 8.94 -7.12
N LEU A 44 5.53 9.37 -5.95
CA LEU A 44 5.29 8.50 -4.80
C LEU A 44 4.28 7.38 -5.13
N LEU A 45 3.18 7.68 -5.83
CA LEU A 45 2.25 6.67 -6.32
C LEU A 45 2.95 5.62 -7.21
N SER A 46 3.84 6.06 -8.10
CA SER A 46 4.60 5.14 -8.96
C SER A 46 5.58 4.25 -8.18
N GLU A 47 6.16 4.79 -7.10
CA GLU A 47 7.02 4.04 -6.17
C GLU A 47 6.23 3.02 -5.36
N ILE A 48 5.02 3.35 -4.90
CA ILE A 48 4.10 2.41 -4.25
C ILE A 48 3.78 1.26 -5.20
N PHE A 49 3.38 1.55 -6.44
CA PHE A 49 3.04 0.52 -7.42
C PHE A 49 4.22 -0.43 -7.65
N SER A 50 5.42 0.13 -7.88
CA SER A 50 6.64 -0.66 -8.08
C SER A 50 6.99 -1.52 -6.86
N THR A 51 6.76 -0.99 -5.66
CA THR A 51 6.99 -1.71 -4.40
C THR A 51 5.98 -2.85 -4.23
N LEU A 52 4.69 -2.62 -4.50
CA LEU A 52 3.66 -3.65 -4.46
C LEU A 52 3.99 -4.81 -5.41
N GLU A 53 4.40 -4.53 -6.65
CA GLU A 53 4.82 -5.55 -7.61
C GLU A 53 6.04 -6.34 -7.12
N ALA A 54 7.03 -5.66 -6.54
CA ALA A 54 8.21 -6.30 -5.99
C ALA A 54 7.88 -7.23 -4.82
N VAL A 55 6.96 -6.84 -3.92
CA VAL A 55 6.56 -7.70 -2.82
C VAL A 55 5.68 -8.85 -3.32
N ASP A 56 4.69 -8.60 -4.18
CA ASP A 56 3.83 -9.64 -4.76
C ASP A 56 4.65 -10.72 -5.49
N GLY A 57 5.67 -10.33 -6.24
CA GLY A 57 6.62 -11.25 -6.87
C GLY A 57 7.48 -12.03 -5.85
N PHE A 58 7.89 -11.37 -4.77
CA PHE A 58 8.63 -12.01 -3.69
C PHE A 58 7.80 -13.08 -2.98
N VAL A 59 6.60 -12.74 -2.47
CA VAL A 59 5.73 -13.71 -1.77
C VAL A 59 5.27 -14.85 -2.69
N SER A 60 5.09 -14.59 -3.99
CA SER A 60 4.73 -15.64 -4.95
C SER A 60 5.83 -16.68 -5.22
N THR A 61 7.07 -16.40 -4.79
CA THR A 61 8.23 -17.29 -5.02
C THR A 61 8.82 -17.88 -3.74
N HIS A 62 8.21 -17.58 -2.59
CA HIS A 62 8.68 -18.00 -1.26
C HIS A 62 7.56 -18.70 -0.50
N ASP A 63 7.58 -20.04 -0.49
CA ASP A 63 6.53 -20.87 0.13
C ASP A 63 6.43 -20.65 1.66
N ASP A 64 7.50 -20.18 2.31
CA ASP A 64 7.55 -19.93 3.75
C ASP A 64 6.74 -18.70 4.20
N VAL A 65 6.20 -17.92 3.26
CA VAL A 65 5.38 -16.73 3.52
C VAL A 65 3.97 -16.82 2.96
N GLU A 66 3.53 -17.99 2.49
CA GLU A 66 2.17 -18.21 1.95
C GLU A 66 1.06 -17.87 2.96
N ASN A 67 1.28 -18.15 4.25
CA ASN A 67 0.31 -17.90 5.33
C ASN A 67 0.08 -16.42 5.65
N LEU A 68 0.86 -15.51 5.06
CA LEU A 68 0.72 -14.08 5.31
C LEU A 68 -0.55 -13.48 4.69
N GLU A 69 -1.25 -14.20 3.80
CA GLU A 69 -2.38 -13.69 3.02
C GLU A 69 -2.05 -12.41 2.24
N PHE A 70 -0.79 -12.29 1.81
CA PHE A 70 -0.27 -11.08 1.15
C PHE A 70 -1.05 -10.72 -0.12
N LYS A 71 -1.64 -11.72 -0.78
CA LYS A 71 -2.52 -11.52 -1.93
C LYS A 71 -3.73 -10.63 -1.61
N SER A 72 -4.35 -10.82 -0.44
CA SER A 72 -5.49 -9.98 -0.04
C SER A 72 -5.05 -8.55 0.27
N TYR A 73 -3.88 -8.38 0.89
CA TYR A 73 -3.29 -7.07 1.12
C TYR A 73 -2.97 -6.36 -0.20
N ALA A 74 -2.28 -7.02 -1.12
CA ALA A 74 -1.93 -6.45 -2.42
C ALA A 74 -3.18 -6.04 -3.22
N GLN A 75 -4.28 -6.80 -3.11
CA GLN A 75 -5.55 -6.44 -3.74
C GLN A 75 -6.16 -5.16 -3.19
N GLU A 76 -6.27 -5.01 -1.87
CA GLU A 76 -6.83 -3.78 -1.29
C GLU A 76 -5.89 -2.58 -1.47
N ALA A 77 -4.58 -2.78 -1.37
CA ALA A 77 -3.58 -1.74 -1.66
C ALA A 77 -3.67 -1.24 -3.11
N ARG A 78 -3.85 -2.13 -4.09
CA ARG A 78 -4.03 -1.75 -5.49
C ARG A 78 -5.33 -0.97 -5.73
N LYS A 79 -6.44 -1.35 -5.07
CA LYS A 79 -7.69 -0.58 -5.16
C LYS A 79 -7.50 0.84 -4.64
N PHE A 80 -6.86 0.99 -3.48
CA PHE A 80 -6.62 2.33 -2.93
C PHE A 80 -5.67 3.15 -3.80
N TYR A 81 -4.62 2.53 -4.34
CA TYR A 81 -3.75 3.13 -5.36
C TYR A 81 -4.55 3.63 -6.57
N ASP A 82 -5.44 2.81 -7.12
CA ASP A 82 -6.24 3.15 -8.30
C ASP A 82 -7.12 4.38 -8.04
N GLU A 83 -7.70 4.51 -6.84
CA GLU A 83 -8.48 5.70 -6.49
C GLU A 83 -7.62 6.97 -6.42
N LEU A 84 -6.44 6.90 -5.81
CA LEU A 84 -5.49 8.01 -5.81
C LEU A 84 -4.98 8.34 -7.22
N ALA A 85 -4.76 7.33 -8.06
CA ALA A 85 -4.31 7.51 -9.44
C ALA A 85 -5.38 8.18 -10.32
N ARG A 86 -6.66 7.83 -10.13
CA ARG A 86 -7.80 8.51 -10.80
C ARG A 86 -7.93 9.96 -10.38
N LEU A 87 -7.70 10.26 -9.10
CA LEU A 87 -7.65 11.65 -8.61
C LEU A 87 -6.47 12.41 -9.22
N ALA A 88 -5.30 11.78 -9.32
CA ALA A 88 -4.09 12.40 -9.86
C ALA A 88 -4.14 12.67 -11.36
N SER A 89 -4.92 11.88 -12.10
CA SER A 89 -5.11 11.99 -13.55
C SER A 89 -6.28 12.90 -13.95
N ASP A 90 -6.94 13.54 -12.98
CA ASP A 90 -8.19 14.31 -13.18
C ASP A 90 -9.34 13.48 -13.80
N GLU A 91 -9.25 12.14 -13.77
CA GLU A 91 -10.33 11.24 -14.22
C GLU A 91 -11.57 11.35 -13.33
N THR A 92 -11.37 11.64 -12.04
CA THR A 92 -12.45 11.93 -11.09
C THR A 92 -12.06 13.05 -10.12
N LYS A 93 -13.06 13.76 -9.60
CA LYS A 93 -12.92 14.69 -8.46
C LYS A 93 -13.72 14.23 -7.24
N ASP A 94 -14.42 13.10 -7.37
CA ASP A 94 -15.16 12.51 -6.27
C ASP A 94 -14.19 11.86 -5.28
N LYS A 95 -14.27 12.31 -4.03
CA LYS A 95 -13.45 11.83 -2.90
C LYS A 95 -14.31 11.15 -1.82
N SER A 96 -15.61 10.95 -2.08
CA SER A 96 -16.58 10.51 -1.07
C SER A 96 -16.35 9.09 -0.57
N HIS A 97 -15.84 8.21 -1.43
CA HIS A 97 -15.48 6.82 -1.11
C HIS A 97 -14.03 6.64 -0.66
N LEU A 98 -13.18 7.67 -0.78
CA LEU A 98 -11.74 7.56 -0.54
C LEU A 98 -11.42 7.14 0.91
N GLY A 99 -12.18 7.63 1.88
CA GLY A 99 -12.01 7.25 3.29
C GLY A 99 -12.32 5.78 3.53
N GLN A 100 -13.37 5.24 2.90
CA GLN A 100 -13.71 3.82 3.01
C GLN A 100 -12.64 2.93 2.37
N GLU A 101 -12.14 3.30 1.19
CA GLU A 101 -11.08 2.55 0.52
C GLU A 101 -9.78 2.57 1.32
N PHE A 102 -9.45 3.71 1.96
CA PHE A 102 -8.31 3.80 2.87
C PHE A 102 -8.47 2.90 4.10
N GLU A 103 -9.65 2.87 4.73
CA GLU A 103 -9.93 1.97 5.86
C GLU A 103 -9.86 0.48 5.46
N ASN A 104 -10.39 0.11 4.29
CA ASN A 104 -10.31 -1.26 3.76
C ASN A 104 -8.84 -1.69 3.58
N TYR A 105 -8.03 -0.82 2.97
CA TYR A 105 -6.60 -1.01 2.83
C TYR A 105 -5.91 -1.16 4.20
N LEU A 106 -6.18 -0.24 5.14
CA LEU A 106 -5.52 -0.20 6.45
C LEU A 106 -5.79 -1.47 7.26
N ASN A 107 -7.02 -1.97 7.23
CA ASN A 107 -7.37 -3.25 7.86
C ASN A 107 -6.50 -4.40 7.34
N LYS A 108 -6.23 -4.45 6.02
CA LYS A 108 -5.35 -5.48 5.43
C LYS A 108 -3.88 -5.25 5.70
N TYR A 109 -3.45 -4.01 5.80
CA TYR A 109 -2.11 -3.66 6.26
C TYR A 109 -1.87 -4.19 7.68
N GLU A 110 -2.79 -3.92 8.62
CA GLU A 110 -2.69 -4.37 10.00
C GLU A 110 -2.66 -5.91 10.11
N ASP A 111 -3.53 -6.59 9.36
CA ASP A 111 -3.54 -8.05 9.26
C ASP A 111 -2.18 -8.61 8.81
N VAL A 112 -1.58 -8.04 7.75
CA VAL A 112 -0.30 -8.50 7.20
C VAL A 112 0.86 -8.21 8.14
N VAL A 113 0.93 -7.01 8.73
CA VAL A 113 2.01 -6.65 9.68
C VAL A 113 1.99 -7.55 10.92
N ALA A 114 0.81 -7.87 11.43
CA ALA A 114 0.66 -8.81 12.54
C ALA A 114 1.19 -10.20 12.17
N LYS A 115 0.93 -10.68 10.95
CA LYS A 115 1.42 -11.98 10.48
C LYS A 115 2.91 -12.00 10.20
N ILE A 116 3.47 -10.94 9.59
CA ILE A 116 4.93 -10.81 9.41
C ILE A 116 5.63 -10.81 10.78
N SER A 117 5.03 -10.15 11.77
CA SER A 117 5.54 -10.13 13.15
C SER A 117 5.57 -11.52 13.81
N ASN A 118 4.77 -12.47 13.32
CA ASN A 118 4.69 -13.84 13.81
C ASN A 118 5.53 -14.87 13.00
N LEU A 119 6.23 -14.42 11.94
CA LEU A 119 7.31 -15.18 11.29
C LEU A 119 8.53 -15.29 12.21
#